data_AF-A0AAN7R2M7-F1
#
_entry.id   AF-A0AAN7R2M7-F1
#
_cell.length_a   1.000
_cell.length_b   1.000
_cell.length_c   1.000
_cell.angle_alpha   90.00
_cell.angle_beta   90.00
_cell.angle_gamma   90.00
#
_symmetry.space_group_name_H-M   'P 1'
#
loop_
_entity.id
_entity.type
_entity.pdbx_description
1 polymer ?
#
loop_
_entity_poly.entity_id
_entity_poly.type
_entity_poly.pdbx_seq_one_letter_code
_entity_poly.pdbx_strand_id
1 'polypeptide(L)'
;MASPFTAKHASVSPTTDIIRQGRSTLVTTLQMFKILGLNCLATAYVLSVMYLDGVKLGDVQATISGVFTAAFFLFISHARPLTTLSATRPHPNVFSSYVFLSLIGQFAIHLLFLISSVREAEKYMPEECIEPDSDFHPDLVNTVSYMVSMMIQVATFAVNYMAHPFNQSIPENKPFLYALLAAVGFFTLITSDLFRDLNDWLKLVPLPTGLRDRLLLWAALMFVGCYSWERLLRWAFPGKIPAWRKRQSQVAAGLDKKNI
;
A
#
# COMPACT_ATOMS: atom_id res chain seq x y z
N MET A 1 18.90 38.14 4.39
CA MET A 1 17.94 37.05 4.69
C MET A 1 18.53 35.75 4.17
N ALA A 2 19.07 34.90 5.05
CA ALA A 2 19.75 33.64 4.67
C ALA A 2 19.02 32.38 5.19
N SER A 3 17.99 32.54 6.03
CA SER A 3 17.23 31.41 6.57
C SER A 3 16.20 30.91 5.54
N PRO A 4 16.11 29.59 5.29
CA PRO A 4 15.09 29.01 4.41
C PRO A 4 13.67 29.09 5.00
N PHE A 5 13.53 29.33 6.31
CA PHE A 5 12.26 29.53 6.99
C PHE A 5 12.24 30.86 7.74
N THR A 6 11.15 31.60 7.63
CA THR A 6 10.94 32.89 8.32
C THR A 6 9.63 32.84 9.11
N ALA A 7 9.71 33.00 10.44
CA ALA A 7 8.53 33.08 11.29
C ALA A 7 7.89 34.48 11.19
N LYS A 8 6.58 34.54 10.94
CA LYS A 8 5.85 35.81 10.82
C LYS A 8 5.42 36.42 12.16
N HIS A 9 5.34 35.62 13.22
CA HIS A 9 4.94 36.05 14.55
C HIS A 9 6.10 35.88 15.54
N ALA A 10 6.12 36.73 16.57
CA ALA A 10 7.07 36.65 17.68
C ALA A 10 6.72 35.47 18.61
N SER A 11 6.93 34.25 18.12
CA SER A 11 6.73 33.00 18.85
C SER A 11 7.78 31.98 18.45
N VAL A 12 8.15 31.10 19.38
CA VAL A 12 9.02 29.93 19.12
C VAL A 12 8.23 28.68 18.71
N SER A 13 6.90 28.72 18.73
CA SER A 13 6.04 27.61 18.30
C SER A 13 6.33 27.11 16.87
N PRO A 14 6.63 27.98 15.86
CA PRO A 14 6.90 27.52 14.50
C PRO A 14 8.08 26.54 14.41
N THR A 15 9.05 26.61 15.33
CA THR A 15 10.15 25.64 15.39
C THR A 15 9.64 24.22 15.60
N THR A 16 8.66 24.05 16.49
CA THR A 16 8.06 22.73 16.75
C THR A 16 7.15 22.26 15.61
N ASP A 17 6.46 23.20 14.96
CA ASP A 17 5.60 22.91 13.79
C ASP A 17 6.43 22.40 12.62
N ILE A 18 7.56 23.07 12.32
CA ILE A 18 8.49 22.65 11.26
C ILE A 18 9.05 21.24 11.54
N ILE A 19 9.41 20.93 12.79
CA ILE A 19 9.91 19.60 13.16
C ILE A 19 8.83 18.53 13.01
N ARG A 20 7.59 18.80 13.44
CA ARG A 20 6.46 17.86 13.29
C ARG A 20 6.17 17.62 11.81
N GLN A 21 6.08 18.68 11.03
CA GLN A 21 5.86 18.58 9.59
C GLN A 21 6.99 17.82 8.90
N GLY A 22 8.26 18.15 9.19
CA GLY A 22 9.41 17.46 8.59
C GLY A 22 9.43 15.96 8.87
N ARG A 23 9.03 15.53 10.08
CA ARG A 23 8.93 14.10 10.43
C ARG A 23 7.79 13.40 9.71
N SER A 24 6.62 14.03 9.64
CA SER A 24 5.46 13.53 8.88
C SER A 24 5.80 13.40 7.39
N THR A 25 6.37 14.45 6.79
CA THR A 25 6.83 14.44 5.39
C THR A 25 7.85 13.33 5.14
N LEU A 26 8.87 13.17 5.98
CA LEU A 26 9.87 12.10 5.80
C LEU A 26 9.24 10.71 5.82
N VAL A 27 8.33 10.44 6.77
CA VAL A 27 7.62 9.16 6.83
C VAL A 27 6.74 8.97 5.59
N THR A 28 6.06 10.03 5.17
CA THR A 28 5.21 10.02 3.97
C THR A 28 6.01 9.75 2.70
N THR A 29 7.19 10.33 2.56
CA THR A 29 8.10 10.04 1.44
C THR A 29 8.57 8.58 1.46
N LEU A 30 8.97 8.05 2.62
CA LEU A 30 9.42 6.66 2.73
C LEU A 30 8.32 5.64 2.42
N GLN A 31 7.10 5.85 2.93
CA GLN A 31 5.99 4.96 2.59
C GLN A 31 5.62 5.04 1.09
N MET A 32 5.67 6.23 0.49
CA MET A 32 5.41 6.40 -0.94
C MET A 32 6.43 5.64 -1.79
N PHE A 33 7.72 5.68 -1.42
CA PHE A 33 8.74 4.87 -2.11
C PHE A 33 8.49 3.37 -1.97
N LYS A 34 8.04 2.89 -0.80
CA LYS A 34 7.66 1.48 -0.63
C LYS A 34 6.49 1.10 -1.54
N ILE A 35 5.43 1.91 -1.54
CA ILE A 35 4.23 1.69 -2.34
C ILE A 35 4.58 1.68 -3.83
N LEU A 36 5.38 2.64 -4.28
CA LEU A 36 5.81 2.72 -5.67
C LEU A 36 6.63 1.48 -6.06
N GLY A 37 7.60 1.08 -5.24
CA GLY A 37 8.41 -0.11 -5.50
C GLY A 37 7.56 -1.39 -5.61
N LEU A 38 6.62 -1.60 -4.69
CA LEU A 38 5.73 -2.77 -4.70
C LEU A 38 4.80 -2.77 -5.91
N ASN A 39 4.16 -1.64 -6.23
CA ASN A 39 3.29 -1.53 -7.39
C ASN A 39 4.07 -1.73 -8.69
N CYS A 40 5.27 -1.16 -8.83
CA CYS A 40 6.10 -1.37 -10.02
C CYS A 40 6.47 -2.84 -10.21
N LEU A 41 6.88 -3.53 -9.15
CA LEU A 41 7.23 -4.96 -9.22
C LEU A 41 6.02 -5.84 -9.54
N ALA A 42 4.87 -5.57 -8.91
CA ALA A 42 3.64 -6.29 -9.20
C ALA A 42 3.19 -6.07 -10.64
N THR A 43 3.08 -4.81 -11.09
CA THR A 43 2.68 -4.48 -12.46
C THR A 43 3.63 -5.07 -13.49
N ALA A 44 4.95 -5.05 -13.25
CA ALA A 44 5.91 -5.66 -14.17
C ALA A 44 5.64 -7.16 -14.37
N TYR A 45 5.30 -7.88 -13.30
CA TYR A 45 4.93 -9.28 -13.41
C TYR A 45 3.60 -9.48 -14.14
N VAL A 46 2.56 -8.71 -13.79
CA VAL A 46 1.25 -8.77 -14.46
C VAL A 46 1.41 -8.54 -15.96
N LEU A 47 2.15 -7.51 -16.36
CA LEU A 47 2.45 -7.21 -17.77
C LEU A 47 3.22 -8.36 -18.43
N SER A 48 4.15 -8.98 -17.72
CA SER A 48 4.89 -10.12 -18.25
C SER A 48 4.00 -11.34 -18.51
N VAL A 49 3.07 -11.66 -17.61
CA VAL A 49 2.10 -12.75 -17.81
C VAL A 49 1.20 -12.44 -18.99
N MET A 50 0.57 -11.27 -18.97
CA MET A 50 -0.35 -10.88 -20.05
C MET A 50 0.36 -10.86 -21.42
N TYR A 51 1.62 -10.41 -21.48
CA TYR A 51 2.40 -10.45 -22.72
C TYR A 51 2.67 -11.89 -23.21
N LEU A 52 2.98 -12.82 -22.30
CA LEU A 52 3.22 -14.22 -22.66
C LEU A 52 1.94 -14.94 -23.12
N ASP A 53 0.80 -14.57 -22.56
CA ASP A 53 -0.51 -15.14 -22.92
C ASP A 53 -1.16 -14.40 -24.11
N GLY A 54 -0.50 -13.37 -24.65
CA GLY A 54 -1.00 -12.55 -25.75
C GLY A 54 -2.22 -11.69 -25.43
N VAL A 55 -2.40 -11.38 -24.15
CA VAL A 55 -3.51 -10.63 -23.60
C VAL A 55 -3.07 -9.20 -23.28
N LYS A 56 -3.96 -8.22 -23.44
CA LYS A 56 -3.73 -6.82 -23.07
C LYS A 56 -4.68 -6.40 -21.95
N LEU A 57 -4.37 -5.33 -21.22
CA LEU A 57 -5.35 -4.66 -20.34
C LEU A 57 -6.30 -3.81 -21.18
N GLY A 58 -7.57 -3.76 -20.82
CA GLY A 58 -8.52 -2.85 -21.48
C GLY A 58 -8.27 -1.39 -21.09
N ASP A 59 -8.54 -0.44 -21.99
CA ASP A 59 -8.33 1.00 -21.73
C ASP A 59 -9.14 1.51 -20.53
N VAL A 60 -10.38 1.01 -20.38
CA VAL A 60 -11.26 1.35 -19.25
C VAL A 60 -10.70 0.79 -17.94
N GLN A 61 -10.20 -0.45 -17.95
CA GLN A 61 -9.56 -1.09 -16.81
C GLN A 61 -8.35 -0.26 -16.34
N ALA A 62 -7.48 0.11 -17.29
CA ALA A 62 -6.30 0.94 -17.03
C ALA A 62 -6.67 2.33 -16.47
N THR A 63 -7.70 2.96 -17.03
CA THR A 63 -8.20 4.27 -16.58
C THR A 63 -8.66 4.22 -15.13
N ILE A 64 -9.48 3.23 -14.76
CA ILE A 64 -10.02 3.09 -13.40
C ILE A 64 -8.90 2.82 -12.39
N SER A 65 -7.98 1.91 -12.73
CA SER A 65 -6.80 1.65 -11.90
C SER A 65 -5.94 2.91 -11.72
N GLY A 66 -5.78 3.71 -12.79
CA GLY A 66 -5.08 5.00 -12.74
C GLY A 66 -5.76 6.00 -11.80
N VAL A 67 -7.09 6.12 -11.87
CA VAL A 67 -7.87 7.01 -10.99
C VAL A 67 -7.75 6.58 -9.52
N PHE A 68 -7.88 5.29 -9.19
CA PHE A 68 -7.67 4.80 -7.83
C PHE A 68 -6.26 5.07 -7.34
N THR A 69 -5.25 4.81 -8.17
CA THR A 69 -3.83 5.10 -7.87
C THR A 69 -3.63 6.58 -7.54
N ALA A 70 -4.14 7.47 -8.39
CA ALA A 70 -4.02 8.91 -8.22
C ALA A 70 -4.72 9.39 -6.94
N ALA A 71 -5.94 8.91 -6.70
CA ALA A 71 -6.71 9.23 -5.49
C ALA A 71 -5.96 8.79 -4.22
N PHE A 72 -5.42 7.57 -4.19
CA PHE A 72 -4.66 7.08 -3.04
C PHE A 72 -3.39 7.89 -2.79
N PHE A 73 -2.59 8.18 -3.81
CA PHE A 73 -1.40 9.01 -3.64
C PHE A 73 -1.74 10.43 -3.18
N LEU A 74 -2.79 11.03 -3.73
CA LEU A 74 -3.26 12.35 -3.33
C LEU A 74 -3.65 12.36 -1.84
N PHE A 75 -4.50 11.44 -1.39
CA PHE A 75 -4.97 11.43 -0.01
C PHE A 75 -3.92 11.00 1.01
N ILE A 76 -2.93 10.20 0.61
CA ILE A 76 -1.74 9.93 1.45
C ILE A 76 -0.86 11.17 1.55
N SER A 77 -0.65 11.90 0.45
CA SER A 77 0.16 13.13 0.47
C SER A 77 -0.44 14.23 1.35
N HIS A 78 -1.77 14.24 1.49
CA HIS A 78 -2.53 15.16 2.33
C HIS A 78 -2.66 14.74 3.80
N ALA A 79 -2.07 13.62 4.21
CA ALA A 79 -2.11 13.16 5.60
C ALA A 79 -1.50 14.22 6.54
N ARG A 80 -2.24 14.62 7.58
CA ARG A 80 -1.79 15.67 8.50
C ARG A 80 -0.84 15.12 9.56
N PRO A 81 0.18 15.90 9.98
CA PRO A 81 1.01 15.55 11.12
C PRO A 81 0.19 15.56 12.42
N LEU A 82 0.59 14.75 13.40
CA LEU A 82 0.04 14.83 14.75
C LEU A 82 0.50 16.10 15.47
N THR A 83 -0.34 16.63 16.36
CA THR A 83 -0.04 17.81 17.19
C THR A 83 1.01 17.52 18.27
N THR A 84 1.12 16.25 18.68
CA THR A 84 2.08 15.79 19.69
C THR A 84 3.36 15.27 19.05
N LEU A 85 4.51 15.63 19.63
CA LEU A 85 5.81 15.15 19.15
C LEU A 85 6.18 13.82 19.81
N SER A 86 6.26 12.75 19.03
CA SER A 86 6.70 11.45 19.54
C SER A 86 8.20 11.40 19.85
N ALA A 87 8.62 10.58 20.81
CA ALA A 87 10.04 10.35 21.10
C ALA A 87 10.76 9.50 20.03
N THR A 88 10.01 8.67 19.29
CA THR A 88 10.56 7.72 18.30
C THR A 88 10.94 8.45 17.02
N ARG A 89 12.18 8.38 16.57
CA ARG A 89 12.57 8.99 15.29
C ARG A 89 12.09 8.15 14.10
N PRO A 90 11.66 8.78 13.00
CA PRO A 90 11.38 8.06 11.77
C PRO A 90 12.67 7.46 11.22
N HIS A 91 12.55 6.39 10.45
CA HIS A 91 13.70 5.86 9.71
C HIS A 91 14.19 6.94 8.72
N PRO A 92 15.51 7.18 8.61
CA PRO A 92 16.01 8.28 7.79
C PRO A 92 16.23 7.90 6.31
N ASN A 93 16.45 6.62 6.03
CA ASN A 93 16.95 6.15 4.74
C ASN A 93 16.02 5.10 4.13
N VAL A 94 15.84 5.18 2.81
CA VAL A 94 15.17 4.15 2.00
C VAL A 94 15.95 2.85 2.03
N PHE A 95 17.28 2.93 1.93
CA PHE A 95 18.18 1.77 2.03
C PHE A 95 18.45 1.41 3.49
N SER A 96 17.41 0.94 4.18
CA SER A 96 17.52 0.31 5.49
C SER A 96 17.08 -1.14 5.40
N SER A 97 17.64 -2.01 6.25
CA SER A 97 17.25 -3.42 6.29
C SER A 97 15.74 -3.59 6.48
N TYR A 98 15.11 -2.72 7.29
CA TYR A 98 13.66 -2.69 7.47
C TYR A 98 12.91 -2.48 6.15
N VAL A 99 13.20 -1.42 5.41
CA VAL A 99 12.51 -1.10 4.15
C VAL A 99 12.78 -2.17 3.10
N PHE A 100 14.01 -2.68 3.03
CA PHE A 100 14.38 -3.73 2.07
C PHE A 100 13.66 -5.06 2.35
N LEU A 101 13.66 -5.55 3.59
CA LEU A 101 12.94 -6.78 3.98
C LEU A 101 11.41 -6.62 3.83
N SER A 102 10.90 -5.41 4.09
CA SER A 102 9.48 -5.08 3.89
C SER A 102 9.10 -5.22 2.42
N LEU A 103 9.88 -4.61 1.52
CA LEU A 103 9.67 -4.68 0.08
C LEU A 103 9.76 -6.11 -0.45
N ILE A 104 10.84 -6.83 -0.17
CA ILE A 104 11.06 -8.18 -0.70
C ILE A 104 10.01 -9.17 -0.17
N GLY A 105 9.69 -9.11 1.13
CA GLY A 105 8.72 -10.04 1.70
C GLY A 105 7.28 -9.77 1.23
N GLN A 106 6.85 -8.50 1.16
CA GLN A 106 5.53 -8.19 0.59
C GLN A 106 5.47 -8.54 -0.90
N PHE A 107 6.53 -8.26 -1.67
CA PHE A 107 6.60 -8.65 -3.08
C PHE A 107 6.49 -10.16 -3.25
N ALA A 108 7.17 -10.97 -2.44
CA ALA A 108 7.06 -12.42 -2.49
C ALA A 108 5.61 -12.90 -2.22
N ILE A 109 4.92 -12.32 -1.23
CA ILE A 109 3.52 -12.64 -0.94
C ILE A 109 2.60 -12.24 -2.11
N HIS A 110 2.79 -11.05 -2.68
CA HIS A 110 2.05 -10.61 -3.87
C HIS A 110 2.29 -11.52 -5.07
N LEU A 111 3.54 -11.92 -5.30
CA LEU A 111 3.92 -12.80 -6.39
C LEU A 111 3.30 -14.20 -6.23
N LEU A 112 3.30 -14.76 -5.02
CA LEU A 112 2.62 -16.03 -4.72
C LEU A 112 1.12 -15.95 -4.97
N PHE A 113 0.47 -14.87 -4.51
CA PHE A 113 -0.95 -14.64 -4.77
C PHE A 113 -1.25 -14.56 -6.26
N LEU A 114 -0.44 -13.81 -7.01
CA LEU A 114 -0.62 -13.60 -8.43
C LEU A 114 -0.39 -14.90 -9.22
N ILE A 115 0.74 -15.58 -9.01
CA ILE A 115 1.05 -16.87 -9.68
C ILE A 115 -0.06 -17.89 -9.40
N SER A 116 -0.50 -18.01 -8.14
CA SER A 116 -1.53 -18.99 -7.78
C SER A 116 -2.87 -18.66 -8.45
N SER A 117 -3.22 -17.37 -8.55
CA SER A 117 -4.46 -16.91 -9.18
C SER A 117 -4.47 -17.14 -10.69
N VAL A 118 -3.38 -16.80 -11.38
CA VAL A 118 -3.26 -16.99 -12.84
C VAL A 118 -3.24 -18.48 -13.19
N ARG A 119 -2.41 -19.29 -12.51
CA ARG A 119 -2.37 -20.74 -12.75
C ARG A 119 -3.69 -21.44 -12.47
N GLU A 120 -4.48 -20.92 -11.54
CA GLU A 120 -5.81 -21.46 -11.30
C GLU A 120 -6.78 -21.07 -12.42
N ALA A 121 -6.67 -19.85 -12.96
CA ALA A 121 -7.44 -19.39 -14.11
C ALA A 121 -7.12 -20.19 -15.38
N GLU A 122 -5.84 -20.44 -15.65
CA GLU A 122 -5.36 -21.22 -16.80
C GLU A 122 -6.01 -22.60 -16.90
N LYS A 123 -6.30 -23.26 -15.77
CA LYS A 123 -6.97 -24.59 -15.76
C LYS A 123 -8.37 -24.58 -16.36
N TYR A 124 -9.01 -23.43 -16.44
CA TYR A 124 -10.35 -23.25 -17.00
C TYR A 124 -10.32 -22.73 -18.44
N MET A 125 -9.13 -22.47 -19.00
CA MET A 125 -8.98 -22.02 -20.38
C MET A 125 -8.53 -23.16 -21.30
N PRO A 126 -9.04 -23.23 -22.55
CA PRO A 126 -8.46 -24.11 -23.56
C PRO A 126 -7.03 -23.65 -23.90
N GLU A 127 -6.14 -24.59 -24.25
CA GLU A 127 -4.80 -24.29 -24.78
C GLU A 127 -4.93 -23.67 -26.19
N GLU A 128 -5.30 -22.39 -26.27
CA GLU A 128 -5.27 -21.61 -27.50
C GLU A 128 -4.06 -20.66 -27.46
N CYS A 129 -3.15 -20.79 -28.43
CA CYS A 129 -2.04 -19.88 -28.58
C CYS A 129 -2.53 -18.58 -29.24
N ILE A 130 -2.68 -17.52 -28.45
CA ILE A 130 -2.95 -16.17 -28.93
C ILE A 130 -1.61 -15.50 -29.29
N GLU A 131 -1.53 -14.86 -30.46
CA GLU A 131 -0.33 -14.12 -30.84
C GLU A 131 -0.15 -12.87 -29.94
N PRO A 132 1.07 -12.59 -29.42
CA PRO A 132 1.32 -11.48 -28.49
C PRO A 132 0.93 -10.08 -28.97
N ASP A 133 0.83 -9.87 -30.29
CA ASP A 133 0.50 -8.58 -30.90
C ASP A 133 -0.97 -8.41 -31.32
N SER A 134 -1.83 -9.39 -31.06
CA SER A 134 -3.25 -9.30 -31.39
C SER A 134 -4.01 -8.20 -30.62
N ASP A 135 -5.18 -7.80 -31.13
CA ASP A 135 -6.06 -6.83 -30.47
C ASP A 135 -6.59 -7.37 -29.12
N PHE A 136 -6.97 -6.46 -28.22
CA PHE A 136 -7.52 -6.85 -26.91
C PHE A 136 -8.73 -7.80 -27.09
N HIS A 137 -8.60 -9.02 -26.56
CA HIS A 137 -9.69 -9.97 -26.43
C HIS A 137 -9.94 -10.27 -24.94
N PRO A 138 -11.19 -10.12 -24.45
CA PRO A 138 -11.50 -10.42 -23.06
C PRO A 138 -11.43 -11.93 -22.81
N ASP A 139 -10.59 -12.32 -21.86
CA ASP A 139 -10.43 -13.71 -21.45
C ASP A 139 -10.37 -13.84 -19.91
N LEU A 140 -10.27 -15.07 -19.43
CA LEU A 140 -10.27 -15.34 -18.00
C LEU A 140 -8.96 -14.87 -17.35
N VAL A 141 -7.81 -15.00 -18.03
CA VAL A 141 -6.51 -14.54 -17.52
C VAL A 141 -6.48 -13.01 -17.41
N ASN A 142 -7.01 -12.25 -18.38
CA ASN A 142 -7.18 -10.80 -18.27
C ASN A 142 -7.99 -10.43 -17.02
N THR A 143 -9.16 -11.06 -16.89
CA THR A 143 -10.11 -10.78 -15.81
C THR A 143 -9.47 -11.01 -14.45
N VAL A 144 -8.84 -12.18 -14.26
CA VAL A 144 -8.17 -12.53 -13.02
C VAL A 144 -6.95 -11.64 -12.76
N SER A 145 -6.14 -11.37 -13.79
CA SER A 145 -4.98 -10.48 -13.69
C SER A 145 -5.37 -9.06 -13.27
N TYR A 146 -6.46 -8.52 -13.83
CA TYR A 146 -6.99 -7.21 -13.46
C TYR A 146 -7.47 -7.18 -12.00
N MET A 147 -8.29 -8.15 -11.59
CA MET A 147 -8.80 -8.25 -10.22
C MET A 147 -7.67 -8.41 -9.20
N VAL A 148 -6.71 -9.29 -9.47
CA VAL A 148 -5.52 -9.52 -8.64
C VAL A 148 -4.68 -8.24 -8.52
N SER A 149 -4.43 -7.57 -9.65
CA SER A 149 -3.67 -6.30 -9.67
C SER A 149 -4.34 -5.22 -8.82
N MET A 150 -5.66 -5.11 -8.94
CA MET A 150 -6.44 -4.16 -8.16
C MET A 150 -6.34 -4.46 -6.65
N MET A 151 -6.48 -5.73 -6.26
CA MET A 151 -6.37 -6.11 -4.86
C MET A 151 -4.94 -5.91 -4.31
N ILE A 152 -3.91 -6.25 -5.07
CA ILE A 152 -2.50 -5.98 -4.70
C ILE A 152 -2.28 -4.50 -4.48
N GLN A 153 -2.80 -3.65 -5.39
CA GLN A 153 -2.71 -2.20 -5.25
C GLN A 153 -3.38 -1.72 -3.95
N VAL A 154 -4.63 -2.10 -3.72
CA VAL A 154 -5.38 -1.72 -2.51
C VAL A 154 -4.65 -2.17 -1.24
N ALA A 155 -4.18 -3.42 -1.19
CA ALA A 155 -3.42 -3.96 -0.07
C ALA A 155 -2.11 -3.20 0.15
N THR A 156 -1.38 -2.88 -0.92
CA THR A 156 -0.11 -2.16 -0.87
C THR A 156 -0.29 -0.79 -0.22
N PHE A 157 -1.31 -0.03 -0.62
CA PHE A 157 -1.61 1.28 -0.02
C PHE A 157 -2.05 1.17 1.43
N ALA A 158 -2.93 0.22 1.77
CA ALA A 158 -3.45 0.05 3.12
C ALA A 158 -2.37 -0.42 4.12
N VAL A 159 -1.59 -1.43 3.77
CA VAL A 159 -0.60 -2.06 4.66
C VAL A 159 0.60 -1.15 4.91
N ASN A 160 1.05 -0.45 3.87
CA ASN A 160 2.23 0.41 3.96
C ASN A 160 1.95 1.81 4.50
N TYR A 161 0.68 2.18 4.68
CA TYR A 161 0.32 3.43 5.34
C TYR A 161 0.86 3.47 6.77
N MET A 162 1.70 4.46 7.04
CA MET A 162 2.25 4.77 8.35
C MET A 162 1.39 5.84 9.02
N ALA A 163 0.64 5.39 10.01
CA ALA A 163 -0.20 6.21 10.88
C ALA A 163 0.61 6.77 12.07
N HIS A 164 0.12 6.55 13.29
CA HIS A 164 0.83 6.88 14.52
C HIS A 164 2.23 6.22 14.55
N PRO A 165 3.23 6.92 15.09
CA PRO A 165 3.13 8.16 15.87
C PRO A 165 3.48 9.45 15.10
N PHE A 166 3.43 9.45 13.77
CA PHE A 166 3.87 10.59 12.94
C PHE A 166 2.72 11.24 12.16
N ASN A 167 1.81 10.41 11.64
CA ASN A 167 0.64 10.84 10.90
C ASN A 167 -0.63 10.42 11.62
N GLN A 168 -1.75 10.98 11.16
CA GLN A 168 -3.09 10.50 11.46
C GLN A 168 -3.26 9.03 11.05
N SER A 169 -4.14 8.33 11.73
CA SER A 169 -4.61 7.01 11.36
C SER A 169 -5.54 7.04 10.15
N ILE A 170 -5.74 5.88 9.51
CA ILE A 170 -6.65 5.76 8.35
C ILE A 170 -8.05 6.28 8.70
N PRO A 171 -8.67 5.94 9.86
CA PRO A 171 -9.98 6.47 10.21
C PRO A 171 -10.03 7.99 10.43
N GLU A 172 -8.92 8.59 10.87
CA GLU A 172 -8.79 10.04 11.02
C GLU A 172 -8.61 10.73 9.67
N ASN A 173 -7.95 10.08 8.71
CA ASN A 173 -7.82 10.53 7.33
C ASN A 173 -9.06 10.10 6.50
N LYS A 174 -10.20 10.76 6.73
CA LYS A 174 -11.49 10.43 6.08
C LYS A 174 -11.42 10.29 4.56
N PRO A 175 -10.76 11.19 3.79
CA PRO A 175 -10.65 11.03 2.33
C PRO A 175 -9.97 9.71 1.94
N PHE A 176 -8.86 9.37 2.61
CA PHE A 176 -8.15 8.12 2.33
C PHE A 176 -8.97 6.89 2.74
N LEU A 177 -9.68 6.95 3.88
CA LEU A 177 -10.58 5.89 4.31
C LEU A 177 -11.68 5.63 3.27
N TYR A 178 -12.37 6.67 2.81
CA TYR A 178 -13.45 6.52 1.84
C TYR A 178 -12.94 6.00 0.50
N ALA A 179 -11.76 6.46 0.04
CA ALA A 179 -11.13 5.91 -1.16
C ALA A 179 -10.83 4.41 -1.00
N LEU A 180 -10.31 4.00 0.16
CA LEU A 180 -9.97 2.61 0.43
C LEU A 180 -11.23 1.72 0.47
N LEU A 181 -12.28 2.18 1.15
CA LEU A 181 -13.57 1.49 1.20
C LEU A 181 -14.22 1.41 -0.19
N ALA A 182 -14.14 2.47 -0.99
CA ALA A 182 -14.64 2.47 -2.36
C ALA A 182 -13.89 1.45 -3.23
N ALA A 183 -12.56 1.34 -3.11
CA ALA A 183 -11.79 0.37 -3.88
C ALA A 183 -12.04 -1.08 -3.44
N VAL A 184 -12.13 -1.35 -2.14
CA VAL A 184 -12.51 -2.69 -1.63
C VAL A 184 -13.94 -3.04 -2.04
N GLY A 185 -14.87 -2.10 -1.93
CA GLY A 185 -16.24 -2.24 -2.39
C GLY A 185 -16.31 -2.54 -3.89
N PHE A 186 -15.58 -1.79 -4.70
CA PHE A 186 -15.51 -2.02 -6.14
C PHE A 186 -14.89 -3.39 -6.47
N PHE A 187 -13.78 -3.77 -5.83
CA PHE A 187 -13.15 -5.09 -6.02
C PHE A 187 -14.11 -6.23 -5.67
N THR A 188 -14.80 -6.13 -4.53
CA THR A 188 -15.77 -7.15 -4.10
C THR A 188 -16.99 -7.20 -5.03
N LEU A 189 -17.42 -6.06 -5.57
CA LEU A 189 -18.51 -5.95 -6.54
C LEU A 189 -18.18 -6.68 -7.85
N ILE A 190 -17.02 -6.37 -8.45
CA ILE A 190 -16.60 -6.97 -9.73
C ILE A 190 -16.30 -8.46 -9.58
N THR A 191 -15.69 -8.87 -8.47
CA THR A 191 -15.37 -10.28 -8.20
C THR A 191 -16.62 -11.10 -7.88
N SER A 192 -17.63 -10.47 -7.27
CA SER A 192 -18.87 -11.15 -6.90
C SER A 192 -19.87 -11.33 -8.05
N ASP A 193 -19.60 -10.74 -9.21
CA ASP A 193 -20.48 -10.77 -10.39
C ASP A 193 -21.95 -10.39 -10.09
N LEU A 194 -22.17 -9.55 -9.06
CA LEU A 194 -23.51 -9.16 -8.63
C LEU A 194 -24.18 -8.20 -9.64
N PHE A 195 -23.36 -7.42 -10.36
CA PHE A 195 -23.79 -6.50 -11.41
C PHE A 195 -23.07 -6.85 -12.72
N ARG A 196 -23.69 -7.74 -13.50
CA ARG A 196 -23.11 -8.23 -14.75
C ARG A 196 -22.84 -7.11 -15.77
N ASP A 197 -23.74 -6.13 -15.86
CA ASP A 197 -23.59 -4.99 -16.77
C ASP A 197 -22.30 -4.18 -16.52
N LEU A 198 -21.90 -4.03 -15.25
CA LEU A 198 -20.64 -3.37 -14.90
C LEU A 198 -19.44 -4.21 -15.35
N ASN A 199 -19.49 -5.52 -15.12
CA ASN A 199 -18.45 -6.43 -15.53
C ASN A 199 -18.31 -6.49 -17.05
N ASP A 200 -19.41 -6.50 -17.80
CA ASP A 200 -19.40 -6.47 -19.26
C ASP A 200 -18.87 -5.14 -19.79
N TRP A 201 -19.19 -4.01 -19.15
CA TRP A 201 -18.60 -2.70 -19.50
C TRP A 201 -17.09 -2.65 -19.27
N LEU A 202 -16.60 -3.33 -18.23
CA LEU A 202 -15.17 -3.53 -17.95
C LEU A 202 -14.52 -4.64 -18.79
N LYS A 203 -15.31 -5.30 -19.65
CA LYS A 203 -14.92 -6.46 -20.46
C LYS A 203 -14.35 -7.62 -19.60
N LEU A 204 -14.97 -7.87 -18.45
CA LEU A 204 -14.61 -8.95 -17.52
C LEU A 204 -15.44 -10.21 -17.81
N VAL A 205 -14.73 -11.32 -18.06
CA VAL A 205 -15.32 -12.64 -18.31
C VAL A 205 -15.89 -13.21 -17.01
N PRO A 206 -17.04 -13.92 -17.05
CA PRO A 206 -17.61 -14.50 -15.83
C PRO A 206 -16.65 -15.50 -15.20
N LEU A 207 -16.43 -15.35 -13.89
CA LEU A 207 -15.60 -16.28 -13.12
C LEU A 207 -16.38 -17.56 -12.84
N PRO A 208 -15.76 -18.75 -13.01
CA PRO A 208 -16.30 -19.99 -12.46
C PRO A 208 -16.54 -19.85 -10.95
N THR A 209 -17.65 -20.40 -10.45
CA THR A 209 -18.07 -20.24 -9.04
C THR A 209 -16.97 -20.66 -8.05
N GLY A 210 -16.25 -21.75 -8.33
CA GLY A 210 -15.14 -22.21 -7.50
C GLY A 210 -13.91 -21.29 -7.54
N LEU A 211 -13.64 -20.62 -8.67
CA LEU A 211 -12.52 -19.70 -8.82
C LEU A 211 -12.76 -18.39 -8.07
N ARG A 212 -13.98 -17.85 -8.15
CA ARG A 212 -14.39 -16.64 -7.45
C ARG A 212 -14.12 -16.71 -5.95
N ASP A 213 -14.60 -17.76 -5.29
CA ASP A 213 -14.46 -17.90 -3.83
C ASP A 213 -13.00 -18.10 -3.43
N ARG A 214 -12.23 -18.84 -4.25
CA ARG A 214 -10.78 -18.99 -4.08
C ARG A 214 -10.05 -17.65 -4.19
N LEU A 215 -10.39 -16.82 -5.18
CA LEU A 215 -9.78 -15.50 -5.36
C LEU A 215 -10.05 -14.58 -4.18
N LEU A 216 -11.30 -14.53 -3.67
CA LEU A 216 -11.65 -13.73 -2.49
C LEU A 216 -10.91 -14.23 -1.23
N LEU A 217 -10.82 -15.54 -1.04
CA LEU A 217 -10.08 -16.14 0.08
C LEU A 217 -8.59 -15.83 -0.02
N TRP A 218 -7.97 -16.03 -1.18
CA TRP A 218 -6.56 -15.75 -1.41
C TRP A 218 -6.23 -14.26 -1.31
N ALA A 219 -7.12 -13.39 -1.75
CA ALA A 219 -7.02 -11.94 -1.54
C ALA A 219 -6.99 -11.58 -0.05
N ALA A 220 -7.87 -12.18 0.75
CA ALA A 220 -7.89 -11.98 2.20
C ALA A 220 -6.61 -12.52 2.87
N LEU A 221 -6.15 -13.72 2.49
CA LEU A 221 -4.90 -14.31 2.99
C LEU A 221 -3.68 -13.46 2.63
N MET A 222 -3.61 -12.96 1.39
CA MET A 222 -2.56 -12.07 0.91
C MET A 222 -2.54 -10.78 1.74
N PHE A 223 -3.70 -10.15 1.95
CA PHE A 223 -3.80 -8.95 2.76
C PHE A 223 -3.34 -9.17 4.20
N VAL A 224 -3.82 -10.24 4.85
CA VAL A 224 -3.43 -10.61 6.23
C VAL A 224 -1.94 -10.95 6.30
N GLY A 225 -1.40 -11.65 5.30
CA GLY A 225 0.01 -11.98 5.19
C GLY A 225 0.88 -10.74 5.11
N CYS A 226 0.59 -9.83 4.17
CA CYS A 226 1.32 -8.56 4.04
C CYS A 226 1.19 -7.70 5.31
N TYR A 227 -0.02 -7.60 5.89
CA TYR A 227 -0.25 -6.85 7.12
C TYR A 227 0.58 -7.40 8.29
N SER A 228 0.58 -8.72 8.47
CA SER A 228 1.30 -9.41 9.54
C SER A 228 2.80 -9.28 9.35
N TRP A 229 3.30 -9.46 8.13
CA TRP A 229 4.71 -9.30 7.79
C TRP A 229 5.20 -7.88 8.07
N GLU A 230 4.45 -6.87 7.62
CA GLU A 230 4.80 -5.48 7.85
C GLU A 230 4.75 -5.11 9.34
N ARG A 231 3.79 -5.67 10.09
CA ARG A 231 3.68 -5.47 11.55
C ARG A 231 4.87 -6.11 12.28
N LEU A 232 5.25 -7.32 11.89
CA LEU A 232 6.43 -8.03 12.42
C LEU A 232 7.70 -7.21 12.20
N LEU A 233 7.92 -6.71 10.98
CA LEU A 233 9.12 -5.92 10.68
C LEU A 233 9.15 -4.58 11.41
N ARG A 234 8.00 -3.90 11.56
CA ARG A 234 7.90 -2.69 12.38
C ARG A 234 8.25 -2.95 13.84
N TRP A 235 7.91 -4.12 14.36
CA TRP A 235 8.26 -4.55 15.71
C TRP A 235 9.74 -4.93 15.84
N ALA A 236 10.29 -5.67 14.88
CA ALA A 236 11.68 -6.11 14.87
C ALA A 236 12.68 -4.95 14.64
N PHE A 237 12.27 -3.92 13.88
CA PHE A 237 13.10 -2.76 13.55
C PHE A 237 12.45 -1.45 14.03
N PRO A 238 12.32 -1.22 15.35
CA PRO A 238 11.70 -0.01 15.88
C PRO A 238 12.56 1.22 15.60
N GLY A 239 11.91 2.38 15.44
CA GLY A 239 12.60 3.65 15.26
C GLY A 239 13.51 3.98 16.45
N LYS A 240 14.68 4.58 16.18
CA LYS A 240 15.66 4.91 17.22
C LYS A 240 15.08 5.93 18.22
N ILE A 241 15.15 5.60 19.52
CA ILE A 241 14.79 6.51 20.62
C ILE A 241 16.07 7.22 21.10
N PRO A 242 16.08 8.56 21.24
CA PRO A 242 17.28 9.29 21.66
C PRO A 242 17.79 8.89 23.05
N ALA A 243 19.11 8.75 23.20
CA ALA A 243 19.76 8.34 24.45
C ALA A 243 19.58 9.34 25.62
N TRP A 244 19.37 10.64 25.33
CA TRP A 244 19.16 11.65 26.38
C TRP A 244 17.89 11.40 27.20
N ARG A 245 16.89 10.71 26.64
CA ARG A 245 15.66 10.35 27.37
C ARG A 245 15.91 9.21 28.36
N LYS A 246 16.78 8.25 28.03
CA LYS A 246 17.27 7.26 29.00
C LYS A 246 18.01 7.96 30.14
N ARG A 247 18.87 8.93 29.80
CA ARG A 247 19.57 9.76 30.81
C ARG A 247 18.61 10.55 31.69
N GLN A 248 17.58 11.20 31.14
CA GLN A 248 16.59 11.93 31.94
C GLN A 248 15.74 11.01 32.82
N SER A 249 15.32 9.85 32.32
CA SER A 249 14.59 8.86 33.13
C SER A 249 15.48 8.31 34.26
N GLN A 250 16.76 8.09 34.00
CA GLN A 250 17.73 7.69 35.03
C GLN A 250 17.97 8.80 36.06
N VAL A 251 18.06 10.06 35.63
CA VAL A 251 18.19 11.22 36.53
C VAL A 251 16.94 11.39 37.38
N ALA A 252 15.73 11.29 36.81
CA ALA A 252 14.47 11.36 37.54
C ALA A 252 14.36 10.22 38.57
N ALA A 253 14.65 8.97 38.19
CA ALA A 253 14.66 7.83 39.11
C ALA A 253 15.74 7.94 40.21
N GLY A 254 16.84 8.64 39.94
CA GLY A 254 17.87 8.94 40.93
C GLY A 254 17.49 10.05 41.92
N LEU A 255 16.60 10.96 41.53
CA LEU A 255 16.06 12.01 42.41
C LEU A 255 15.00 11.42 43.37
N ASP A 256 14.14 10.52 42.90
CA ASP A 256 13.15 9.85 43.75
C ASP A 256 13.81 8.99 44.84
N LYS A 257 14.95 8.35 44.54
CA LYS A 257 15.74 7.60 45.53
C LYS A 257 16.45 8.45 46.58
N LYS A 258 16.61 9.76 46.35
CA LYS A 258 17.21 10.69 47.32
C LYS A 258 16.18 11.33 48.25
N ASN A 259 14.89 11.17 47.95
CA ASN A 259 13.78 11.74 48.71
C ASN A 259 13.06 10.70 49.62
N ILE A 260 13.70 9.53 49.83
CA ILE A 260 13.31 8.48 50.78
C ILE A 260 14.48 8.29 51.74
#